data_AF-A0A6M0AL80-F1
#
_entry.id   AF-A0A6M0AL80-F1
#
_cell.length_a   1.000
_cell.length_b   1.000
_cell.length_c   1.000
_cell.angle_alpha   90.00
_cell.angle_beta   90.00
_cell.angle_gamma   90.00
#
_symmetry.space_group_name_H-M   'P 1'
#
loop_
_entity.id
_entity.type
_entity.pdbx_description
1 polymer ?
#
loop_
_entity_poly.entity_id
_entity_poly.type
_entity_poly.pdbx_seq_one_letter_code
_entity_poly.pdbx_strand_id
1 'polypeptide(L)'
;IEGSARPVLRENQIINNSRDGLVAISQSQPDLGTASTPGNNLFEGNERYDIYNVTGKKLLVIGNQLKGDGVAALLEAQPSSPEFPVDFDVN
;
A
#
# COMPACT_ATOMS: atom_id res chain seq x y z
N ILE A 1 1.87 8.43 -10.34
CA ILE A 1 0.39 8.40 -10.29
C ILE A 1 -0.08 9.81 -10.03
N GLU A 2 -0.85 10.37 -10.97
CA GLU A 2 -1.12 11.81 -11.02
C GLU A 2 -2.55 12.15 -11.45
N GLY A 3 -2.85 13.45 -11.53
CA GLY A 3 -4.16 13.96 -11.89
C GLY A 3 -5.22 13.56 -10.86
N SER A 4 -6.34 13.05 -11.33
CA SER A 4 -7.44 12.51 -10.51
C SER A 4 -7.52 10.99 -10.56
N ALA A 5 -6.41 10.31 -10.88
CA ALA A 5 -6.39 8.87 -11.05
C ALA A 5 -6.68 8.13 -9.72
N ARG A 6 -7.43 7.04 -9.82
CA ARG A 6 -7.81 6.16 -8.70
C ARG A 6 -7.53 4.70 -9.06
N PRO A 7 -6.27 4.33 -9.35
CA PRO A 7 -5.94 2.96 -9.68
C PRO A 7 -6.03 2.05 -8.44
N VAL A 8 -6.31 0.77 -8.66
CA VAL A 8 -6.26 -0.28 -7.65
C VAL A 8 -4.97 -1.05 -7.82
N LEU A 9 -4.11 -1.06 -6.79
CA LEU A 9 -2.84 -1.79 -6.80
C LEU A 9 -2.96 -2.99 -5.88
N ARG A 10 -2.93 -4.19 -6.48
CA ARG A 10 -2.97 -5.47 -5.78
C ARG A 10 -1.86 -6.38 -6.27
N GLU A 11 -1.22 -7.07 -5.33
CA GLU A 11 -0.30 -8.19 -5.62
C GLU A 11 0.89 -7.80 -6.52
N ASN A 12 1.34 -6.55 -6.43
CA ASN A 12 2.49 -6.07 -7.21
C ASN A 12 3.81 -6.26 -6.45
N GLN A 13 4.88 -6.50 -7.19
CA GLN A 13 6.26 -6.39 -6.70
C GLN A 13 6.87 -5.10 -7.23
N ILE A 14 7.12 -4.14 -6.34
CA ILE A 14 7.66 -2.81 -6.64
C ILE A 14 9.02 -2.72 -5.95
N ILE A 15 10.00 -3.35 -6.60
CA ILE A 15 11.30 -3.65 -5.99
C ILE A 15 12.46 -3.08 -6.79
N ASN A 16 13.55 -2.75 -6.10
CA ASN A 16 14.83 -2.34 -6.69
C ASN A 16 14.74 -1.14 -7.64
N ASN A 17 13.85 -0.18 -7.35
CA ASN A 17 13.77 1.05 -8.14
C ASN A 17 14.92 2.00 -7.78
N SER A 18 15.50 2.63 -8.81
CA SER A 18 16.58 3.64 -8.69
C SER A 18 16.16 4.95 -7.99
N ARG A 19 14.92 5.04 -7.51
CA ARG A 19 14.48 6.18 -6.71
C ARG A 19 13.33 5.83 -5.76
N ASP A 20 12.09 6.02 -6.20
CA ASP A 20 10.89 5.80 -5.40
C ASP A 20 10.13 4.58 -5.97
N GLY A 21 9.49 3.78 -5.11
CA GLY A 21 8.63 2.68 -5.55
C GLY A 21 7.32 3.18 -6.14
N LEU A 22 6.55 3.94 -5.35
CA LEU A 22 5.31 4.58 -5.81
C LEU A 22 5.29 6.06 -5.47
N VAL A 23 4.98 6.90 -6.46
CA VAL A 23 4.79 8.34 -6.28
C VAL A 23 3.33 8.71 -6.57
N ALA A 24 2.61 9.20 -5.55
CA ALA A 24 1.26 9.72 -5.66
C ALA A 24 1.29 11.25 -5.55
N ILE A 25 0.80 11.94 -6.58
CA ILE A 25 0.82 13.41 -6.67
C ILE A 25 -0.56 13.96 -7.09
N SER A 26 -0.71 15.28 -7.03
CA SER A 26 -1.95 16.00 -7.39
C SER A 26 -3.16 15.51 -6.58
N GLN A 27 -4.26 15.13 -7.23
CA GLN A 27 -5.49 14.64 -6.61
C GLN A 27 -5.61 13.11 -6.69
N SER A 28 -4.52 12.41 -7.03
CA SER A 28 -4.55 10.95 -7.15
C SER A 28 -4.88 10.31 -5.81
N GLN A 29 -5.58 9.18 -5.87
CA GLN A 29 -5.96 8.41 -4.71
C GLN A 29 -5.85 6.92 -5.05
N PRO A 30 -4.61 6.41 -5.18
CA PRO A 30 -4.38 4.99 -5.38
C PRO A 30 -4.94 4.20 -4.20
N ASP A 31 -5.65 3.13 -4.52
CA ASP A 31 -6.09 2.15 -3.55
C ASP A 31 -4.96 1.11 -3.38
N LEU A 32 -4.25 1.18 -2.26
CA LEU A 32 -3.21 0.24 -1.86
C LEU A 32 -3.73 -0.80 -0.87
N GLY A 33 -5.04 -0.93 -0.67
CA GLY A 33 -5.63 -1.90 0.25
C GLY A 33 -6.78 -1.31 1.04
N THR A 34 -7.83 -2.10 1.21
CA THR A 34 -8.99 -1.79 2.05
C THR A 34 -9.12 -2.83 3.16
N ALA A 35 -10.02 -2.60 4.12
CA ALA A 35 -10.28 -3.55 5.19
C ALA A 35 -10.80 -4.91 4.67
N SER A 36 -11.56 -4.91 3.56
CA SER A 36 -12.10 -6.13 2.94
C SER A 36 -11.18 -6.73 1.88
N THR A 37 -10.25 -5.94 1.33
CA THR A 37 -9.45 -6.34 0.18
C THR A 37 -8.02 -5.83 0.37
N PRO A 38 -7.17 -6.63 1.03
CA PRO A 38 -5.77 -6.29 1.30
C PRO A 38 -4.99 -5.94 0.03
N GLY A 39 -4.01 -5.05 0.15
CA GLY A 39 -3.14 -4.62 -0.93
C GLY A 39 -2.23 -5.71 -1.47
N ASN A 40 -1.61 -6.49 -0.58
CA ASN A 40 -0.65 -7.55 -0.90
C ASN A 40 0.49 -7.11 -1.83
N ASN A 41 0.84 -5.82 -1.86
CA ASN A 41 1.99 -5.34 -2.63
C ASN A 41 3.28 -5.47 -1.80
N LEU A 42 4.37 -5.83 -2.45
CA LEU A 42 5.72 -5.86 -1.90
C LEU A 42 6.49 -4.64 -2.42
N PHE A 43 6.97 -3.80 -1.49
CA PHE A 43 7.92 -2.73 -1.76
C PHE A 43 9.24 -3.05 -1.06
N GLU A 44 10.35 -3.14 -1.80
CA GLU A 44 11.63 -3.59 -1.27
C GLU A 44 12.80 -3.03 -2.10
N GLY A 45 13.85 -2.52 -1.45
CA GLY A 45 15.06 -2.07 -2.15
C GLY A 45 14.89 -0.81 -3.02
N ASN A 46 13.88 0.04 -2.75
CA ASN A 46 13.72 1.32 -3.42
C ASN A 46 14.67 2.37 -2.81
N GLU A 47 15.48 3.05 -3.62
CA GLU A 47 16.62 3.86 -3.15
C GLU A 47 16.24 5.00 -2.18
N ARG A 48 15.06 5.58 -2.32
CA ARG A 48 14.60 6.74 -1.52
C ARG A 48 13.37 6.43 -0.69
N TYR A 49 12.25 6.07 -1.32
CA TYR A 49 10.99 5.77 -0.63
C TYR A 49 10.26 4.58 -1.26
N ASP A 50 9.65 3.73 -0.44
CA ASP A 50 8.72 2.71 -0.93
C ASP A 50 7.45 3.37 -1.49
N ILE A 51 6.88 4.30 -0.71
CA ILE A 51 5.74 5.11 -1.10
C ILE A 51 6.02 6.56 -0.76
N TYR A 52 5.95 7.43 -1.77
CA TYR A 52 6.05 8.88 -1.66
C TYR A 52 4.71 9.54 -2.00
N ASN A 53 4.02 10.05 -0.98
CA ASN A 53 2.71 10.67 -1.11
C ASN A 53 2.80 12.20 -0.98
N VAL A 54 2.48 12.90 -2.06
CA VAL A 54 2.48 14.36 -2.16
C VAL A 54 1.06 14.92 -2.42
N THR A 55 0.02 14.09 -2.28
CA THR A 55 -1.38 14.47 -2.57
C THR A 55 -2.04 15.33 -1.49
N GLY A 56 -1.38 15.49 -0.34
CA GLY A 56 -1.94 16.14 0.85
C GLY A 56 -3.05 15.33 1.57
N LYS A 57 -3.44 14.17 1.04
CA LYS A 57 -4.43 13.26 1.62
C LYS A 57 -3.76 12.04 2.22
N LYS A 58 -4.33 11.45 3.26
CA LYS A 58 -3.86 10.15 3.78
C LYS A 58 -4.07 9.06 2.72
N LEU A 59 -3.11 8.14 2.63
CA LEU A 59 -3.27 6.89 1.88
C LEU A 59 -3.36 5.71 2.84
N LEU A 60 -4.37 4.86 2.63
CA LEU A 60 -4.49 3.58 3.31
C LEU A 60 -3.58 2.57 2.62
N VAL A 61 -2.77 1.86 3.40
CA VAL A 61 -1.77 0.89 2.91
C VAL A 61 -1.99 -0.48 3.55
N ILE A 62 -3.24 -0.90 3.64
CA ILE A 62 -3.63 -2.11 4.36
C ILE A 62 -3.11 -3.36 3.64
N GLY A 63 -2.38 -4.22 4.36
CA GLY A 63 -1.89 -5.49 3.83
C GLY A 63 -0.72 -5.39 2.84
N ASN A 64 0.04 -4.29 2.83
CA ASN A 64 1.28 -4.20 2.04
C ASN A 64 2.51 -4.51 2.90
N GLN A 65 3.54 -5.06 2.27
CA GLN A 65 4.85 -5.24 2.87
C GLN A 65 5.76 -4.11 2.37
N LEU A 66 6.13 -3.20 3.27
CA LEU A 66 7.11 -2.13 3.01
C LEU A 66 8.40 -2.52 3.72
N LYS A 67 9.43 -2.88 2.96
CA LYS A 67 10.72 -3.37 3.46
C LYS A 67 11.87 -2.40 3.19
N GLY A 68 11.61 -1.25 2.57
CA GLY A 68 12.60 -0.20 2.38
C GLY A 68 12.75 0.70 3.60
N ASP A 69 13.84 1.46 3.63
CA ASP A 69 14.21 2.34 4.76
C ASP A 69 13.40 3.65 4.79
N GLY A 70 12.63 3.94 3.74
CA GLY A 70 11.96 5.22 3.53
C GLY A 70 10.45 5.10 3.34
N VAL A 71 9.69 5.53 4.36
CA VAL A 71 8.27 5.87 4.20
C VAL A 71 8.15 7.40 4.26
N ALA A 72 7.86 8.06 3.13
CA ALA A 72 7.54 9.49 3.12
C ALA A 72 6.06 9.71 2.83
N ALA A 73 5.21 9.53 3.85
CA ALA A 73 3.78 9.81 3.72
C ALA A 73 3.02 9.79 5.06
N LEU A 74 1.90 10.52 5.09
CA LEU A 74 0.75 10.33 5.99
C LEU A 74 0.05 9.01 5.67
N LEU A 75 0.68 7.88 6.02
CA LEU A 75 0.08 6.56 5.88
C LEU A 75 -0.77 6.25 7.10
N GLU A 76 -1.89 5.57 6.85
CA GLU A 76 -2.64 4.92 7.92
C GLU A 76 -2.61 3.42 7.64
N ALA A 77 -1.79 2.74 8.44
CA ALA A 77 -1.73 1.30 8.47
C ALA A 77 -2.81 0.80 9.43
N GLN A 78 -3.72 -0.02 8.93
CA GLN A 78 -4.57 -0.84 9.77
C GLN A 78 -4.01 -2.27 9.74
N PRO A 79 -3.87 -2.95 10.88
CA PRO A 79 -3.64 -4.38 10.86
C PRO A 79 -4.78 -5.01 10.07
N SER A 80 -4.46 -5.91 9.13
CA SER A 80 -5.48 -6.79 8.58
C SER A 80 -6.14 -7.48 9.78
N SER A 81 -7.45 -7.26 9.95
CA SER A 81 -8.22 -7.93 11.00
C SER A 81 -7.86 -9.42 11.01
N PRO A 82 -7.61 -10.02 12.18
CA PRO A 82 -7.32 -11.45 12.24
C PRO A 82 -8.45 -12.18 11.51
N GLU A 83 -8.08 -13.05 10.57
CA GLU A 83 -9.03 -13.95 9.93
C GLU A 83 -9.87 -14.58 11.05
N PHE A 84 -11.20 -14.48 10.96
CA PHE A 84 -12.05 -15.20 11.88
C PHE A 84 -11.66 -16.67 11.80
N PRO A 85 -11.41 -17.37 12.93
CA PRO A 85 -11.17 -18.80 12.88
C PRO A 85 -12.38 -19.45 12.20
N VAL A 86 -12.10 -20.18 11.13
CA VAL A 86 -13.08 -20.99 10.41
C VAL A 86 -13.39 -22.19 11.30
N ASP A 87 -14.26 -22.02 12.30
CA ASP A 87 -14.81 -23.16 13.00
C ASP A 87 -16.01 -23.68 12.21
N PHE A 88 -15.69 -24.42 11.15
CA PHE A 88 -16.60 -25.38 10.54
C PHE A 88 -15.96 -26.76 10.70
N ASP A 89 -16.21 -27.41 11.84
CA ASP A 89 -17.03 -28.61 11.75
C ASP A 89 -17.70 -28.97 13.08
N VAL A 90 -19.03 -28.98 13.00
CA VAL A 90 -19.91 -29.80 13.83
C VAL A 90 -19.57 -31.28 13.66
N ASN A 91 -19.25 -31.95 14.77
CA ASN A 91 -19.69 -33.32 15.08
C ASN A 91 -19.65 -33.56 16.59
#